data_AF-A0A413V8X6-F1
#
_entry.id   AF-A0A413V8X6-F1
#
_cell.length_a   1.000
_cell.length_b   1.000
_cell.length_c   1.000
_cell.angle_alpha   90.00
_cell.angle_beta   90.00
_cell.angle_gamma   90.00
#
_symmetry.space_group_name_H-M   'P 1'
#
loop_
_entity.id
_entity.type
_entity.pdbx_description
1 polymer ?
#
loop_
_entity_poly.entity_id
_entity_poly.type
_entity_poly.pdbx_seq_one_letter_code
_entity_poly.pdbx_strand_id
1 'polypeptide(L)'
;MREKNIEKVAPSSKTFFKNGMNGHSAVRCITDLGNNMYLINRTDNKPDIKVLVADIYIAGEADILEISSNLHDIDCIVLIGFYNRYSNEAKKLAKSMNVGLFNYREFFGAIHYSGNAFIDYTQKER
;
A
#
# COMPACT_ATOMS: atom_id res chain seq x y z
N MET A 1 -7.21 -25.89 5.78
CA MET A 1 -6.73 -24.50 5.61
C MET A 1 -7.95 -23.61 5.58
N ARG A 2 -8.02 -22.60 6.45
CA ARG A 2 -9.11 -21.61 6.38
C ARG A 2 -8.74 -20.67 5.24
N GLU A 3 -9.44 -20.74 4.11
CA GLU A 3 -9.53 -19.62 3.18
C GLU A 3 -10.24 -18.50 3.94
N LYS A 4 -9.49 -17.64 4.62
CA LYS A 4 -10.05 -16.53 5.40
C LYS A 4 -9.45 -15.21 4.94
N ASN A 5 -10.27 -14.49 4.20
CA ASN A 5 -10.39 -13.03 4.27
C ASN A 5 -9.14 -12.19 3.95
N ILE A 6 -8.49 -12.40 2.81
CA ILE A 6 -8.17 -11.19 2.04
C ILE A 6 -9.53 -10.69 1.55
N GLU A 7 -10.17 -9.81 2.31
CA GLU A 7 -11.45 -9.20 1.91
C GLU A 7 -11.31 -8.72 0.48
N LYS A 8 -12.26 -9.12 -0.36
CA LYS A 8 -12.25 -8.77 -1.77
C LYS A 8 -12.39 -7.26 -1.88
N VAL A 9 -11.28 -6.57 -2.15
CA VAL A 9 -11.25 -5.11 -2.31
C VAL A 9 -12.37 -4.68 -3.24
N ALA A 10 -13.25 -3.82 -2.75
CA ALA A 10 -14.43 -3.39 -3.49
C ALA A 10 -14.04 -2.68 -4.80
N PRO A 11 -14.80 -2.83 -5.90
CA PRO A 11 -14.51 -2.16 -7.16
C PRO A 11 -14.43 -0.63 -7.04
N SER A 12 -15.25 -0.03 -6.17
CA SER A 12 -15.22 1.40 -5.85
C SER A 12 -13.89 1.80 -5.21
N SER A 13 -13.37 1.02 -4.28
CA SER A 13 -12.06 1.26 -3.64
C SER A 13 -10.92 1.17 -4.65
N LYS A 14 -10.96 0.20 -5.59
CA LYS A 14 -9.99 0.12 -6.69
C LYS A 14 -10.07 1.33 -7.61
N THR A 15 -11.29 1.76 -7.93
CA THR A 15 -11.53 2.94 -8.78
C THR A 15 -11.01 4.21 -8.10
N PHE A 16 -11.29 4.38 -6.81
CA PHE A 16 -10.78 5.48 -5.99
C PHE A 16 -9.25 5.51 -6.01
N PHE A 17 -8.59 4.37 -5.76
CA PHE A 17 -7.14 4.27 -5.80
C PHE A 17 -6.57 4.66 -7.17
N LYS A 18 -7.10 4.08 -8.26
CA LYS A 18 -6.65 4.37 -9.63
C LYS A 18 -6.83 5.83 -10.00
N ASN A 19 -7.99 6.43 -9.67
CA ASN A 19 -8.25 7.84 -9.94
C ASN A 19 -7.31 8.74 -9.14
N GLY A 20 -7.07 8.41 -7.87
CA GLY A 20 -6.10 9.12 -7.04
C GLY A 20 -4.70 9.09 -7.63
N MET A 21 -4.23 7.92 -8.08
CA MET A 21 -2.91 7.78 -8.70
C MET A 21 -2.81 8.48 -10.05
N ASN A 22 -3.83 8.37 -10.92
CA ASN A 22 -3.85 9.05 -12.21
C ASN A 22 -3.86 10.59 -12.10
N GLY A 23 -4.43 11.14 -11.02
CA GLY A 23 -4.44 12.58 -10.76
C GLY A 23 -3.25 13.08 -9.92
N HIS A 24 -2.35 12.19 -9.50
CA HIS A 24 -1.30 12.54 -8.56
C HIS A 24 -0.06 13.14 -9.25
N SER A 25 0.45 14.27 -8.77
CA SER A 25 1.59 14.96 -9.40
C SER A 25 2.91 14.16 -9.40
N ALA A 26 3.06 13.23 -8.45
CA ALA A 26 4.21 12.33 -8.37
C ALA A 26 4.11 11.08 -9.27
N VAL A 27 2.98 10.90 -9.98
CA VAL A 27 2.71 9.68 -10.75
C VAL A 27 2.66 10.02 -12.23
N ARG A 28 3.42 9.26 -13.02
CA ARG A 28 3.38 9.33 -14.48
C ARG A 28 2.28 8.44 -15.05
N CYS A 29 2.19 7.21 -14.55
CA CYS A 29 1.14 6.26 -14.91
C CYS A 29 1.03 5.14 -13.88
N ILE A 30 -0.10 4.44 -13.92
CA ILE A 30 -0.38 3.25 -13.12
C ILE A 30 -0.77 2.09 -14.03
N THR A 31 -0.19 0.92 -13.79
CA THR A 31 -0.48 -0.33 -14.50
C THR A 31 -1.10 -1.33 -13.53
N ASP A 32 -2.23 -1.93 -13.91
CA ASP A 32 -2.86 -3.01 -13.15
C ASP A 32 -2.14 -4.33 -13.44
N LEU A 33 -1.64 -4.97 -12.39
CA LEU A 33 -0.94 -6.26 -12.47
C LEU A 33 -1.86 -7.44 -12.11
N GLY A 34 -3.14 -7.19 -11.81
CA GLY A 34 -4.06 -8.18 -11.28
C GLY A 34 -3.90 -8.38 -9.76
N ASN A 35 -4.81 -9.15 -9.15
CA ASN A 35 -4.77 -9.49 -7.71
C ASN A 35 -4.63 -8.29 -6.76
N ASN A 36 -5.20 -7.14 -7.14
CA ASN A 36 -5.10 -5.86 -6.42
C ASN A 36 -3.68 -5.28 -6.34
N MET A 37 -2.77 -5.76 -7.19
CA MET A 37 -1.43 -5.23 -7.34
C MET A 37 -1.36 -4.23 -8.48
N TYR A 38 -0.57 -3.17 -8.28
CA TYR A 38 -0.33 -2.16 -9.29
C TYR A 38 1.15 -1.82 -9.36
N LEU A 39 1.62 -1.52 -10.56
CA LEU A 39 2.90 -0.86 -10.79
C LEU A 39 2.64 0.63 -10.99
N ILE A 40 3.27 1.46 -10.15
CA ILE A 40 3.19 2.91 -10.26
C ILE A 40 4.53 3.41 -10.79
N ASN A 41 4.49 3.98 -12.00
CA ASN A 41 5.64 4.70 -12.54
C ASN A 41 5.60 6.14 -12.05
N ARG A 42 6.68 6.59 -11.43
CA ARG A 42 6.76 7.92 -10.82
C ARG A 42 7.41 8.94 -11.74
N THR A 43 7.13 10.21 -11.46
CA THR A 43 7.79 11.35 -12.12
C THR A 43 9.20 11.58 -11.59
N ASP A 44 9.95 12.48 -12.21
CA ASP A 44 11.31 12.90 -11.83
C ASP A 44 12.33 11.75 -11.69
N ASN A 45 12.23 10.71 -12.53
CA ASN A 45 13.11 9.53 -12.49
C ASN A 45 13.17 8.81 -11.13
N LYS A 46 12.14 8.96 -10.28
CA LYS A 46 12.05 8.17 -9.05
C LYS A 46 11.76 6.70 -9.40
N PRO A 47 12.29 5.73 -8.61
CA PRO A 47 12.04 4.30 -8.83
C PRO A 47 10.55 3.98 -8.90
N ASP A 48 10.15 2.96 -9.66
CA ASP A 48 8.76 2.51 -9.66
C ASP A 48 8.36 1.92 -8.29
N ILE A 49 7.05 1.83 -8.03
CA ILE A 49 6.51 1.23 -6.80
C ILE A 49 5.51 0.13 -7.19
N LYS A 50 5.75 -1.10 -6.73
CA LYS A 50 4.79 -2.19 -6.72
C LYS A 50 3.99 -2.14 -5.43
N VAL A 51 2.70 -1.84 -5.57
CA VAL A 51 1.78 -1.66 -4.45
C VAL A 51 0.73 -2.75 -4.44
N LEU A 52 0.51 -3.34 -3.26
CA LEU A 52 -0.69 -4.12 -2.96
C LEU A 52 -1.75 -3.22 -2.34
N VAL A 53 -2.94 -3.19 -2.92
CA VAL A 53 -4.11 -2.55 -2.31
C VAL A 53 -4.90 -3.60 -1.54
N ALA A 54 -5.14 -3.35 -0.25
CA ALA A 54 -5.85 -4.25 0.64
C ALA A 54 -6.99 -3.53 1.37
N ASP A 55 -8.05 -4.26 1.67
CA ASP A 55 -9.15 -3.79 2.50
C ASP A 55 -9.14 -4.63 3.78
N ILE A 56 -8.55 -4.10 4.85
CA ILE A 56 -8.40 -4.79 6.13
C ILE A 56 -8.70 -3.74 7.19
N TYR A 57 -9.76 -3.95 7.96
CA TYR A 57 -10.24 -2.95 8.92
C TYR A 57 -9.16 -2.58 9.96
N ILE A 58 -8.50 -3.57 10.55
CA ILE A 58 -7.34 -3.36 11.44
C ILE A 58 -6.29 -4.42 11.11
N ALA A 59 -5.24 -4.03 10.38
CA ALA A 59 -4.15 -4.93 10.03
C ALA A 59 -3.15 -5.10 11.21
N GLY A 60 -2.93 -6.34 11.62
CA GLY A 60 -1.92 -6.75 12.59
C GLY A 60 -0.74 -7.48 11.95
N GLU A 61 0.19 -7.96 12.77
CA GLU A 61 1.38 -8.69 12.29
C GLU A 61 1.04 -9.94 11.48
N ALA A 62 0.00 -10.68 11.88
CA ALA A 62 -0.43 -11.90 11.18
C ALA A 62 -0.84 -11.62 9.73
N ASP A 63 -1.58 -10.52 9.50
CA ASP A 63 -1.99 -10.12 8.15
C ASP A 63 -0.79 -9.77 7.27
N ILE A 64 0.23 -9.13 7.85
CA ILE A 64 1.48 -8.78 7.13
C ILE A 64 2.26 -10.04 6.76
N LEU A 65 2.37 -11.01 7.67
CA LEU A 65 3.05 -12.28 7.39
C LEU A 65 2.33 -13.06 6.28
N GLU A 66 1.00 -13.12 6.33
CA GLU A 66 0.19 -13.81 5.32
C GLU A 66 0.32 -13.14 3.93
N ILE A 67 0.28 -11.80 3.88
CA ILE A 67 0.49 -11.06 2.63
C ILE A 67 1.89 -11.34 2.09
N SER A 68 2.92 -11.17 2.91
CA SER A 68 4.30 -11.28 2.44
C SER A 68 4.68 -12.70 2.02
N SER A 69 4.10 -13.74 2.65
CA SER A 69 4.35 -15.12 2.26
C SER A 69 3.77 -15.48 0.90
N ASN A 70 2.70 -14.79 0.50
CA ASN A 70 1.99 -15.07 -0.74
C ASN A 70 2.41 -14.15 -1.90
N LEU A 71 2.95 -12.98 -1.57
CA LEU A 71 3.28 -11.92 -2.52
C LEU A 71 4.75 -11.52 -2.33
N HIS A 72 5.65 -12.41 -2.75
CA HIS A 72 7.04 -12.05 -2.96
C HIS A 72 7.06 -10.98 -4.05
N ASP A 73 7.68 -9.81 -3.80
CA ASP A 73 7.85 -8.69 -4.77
C ASP A 73 6.79 -7.57 -4.71
N ILE A 74 6.49 -7.07 -3.50
CA ILE A 74 5.81 -5.78 -3.29
C ILE A 74 6.71 -4.81 -2.52
N ASP A 75 6.62 -3.52 -2.87
CA ASP A 75 7.31 -2.43 -2.17
C ASP A 75 6.46 -1.86 -1.02
N CYS A 76 5.13 -1.95 -1.14
CA CYS A 76 4.22 -1.51 -0.09
C CYS A 76 2.83 -2.14 -0.13
N ILE A 77 2.15 -2.01 1.01
CA ILE A 77 0.75 -2.36 1.24
C ILE A 77 0.00 -1.07 1.56
N VAL A 78 -1.13 -0.85 0.89
CA VAL A 78 -2.02 0.29 1.11
C VAL A 78 -3.39 -0.20 1.57
N LEU A 79 -3.76 0.16 2.80
CA LEU A 79 -5.09 -0.05 3.34
C LEU A 79 -6.03 1.04 2.79
N ILE A 80 -6.95 0.62 1.91
CA ILE A 80 -7.73 1.56 1.09
C ILE A 80 -9.00 2.08 1.77
N GLY A 81 -9.56 1.30 2.70
CA GLY A 81 -10.77 1.66 3.42
C GLY A 81 -10.58 2.91 4.29
N PHE A 82 -11.60 3.76 4.34
CA PHE A 82 -11.56 5.04 5.06
C PHE A 82 -11.26 4.86 6.56
N TYR A 83 -11.83 3.80 7.14
CA TYR A 83 -11.68 3.45 8.55
C TYR A 83 -10.59 2.42 8.80
N ASN A 84 -9.87 2.00 7.76
CA ASN A 84 -8.83 0.99 7.92
C ASN A 84 -7.66 1.57 8.71
N ARG A 85 -7.13 0.76 9.60
CA ARG A 85 -5.99 1.07 10.45
C ARG A 85 -5.02 -0.10 10.43
N TYR A 86 -3.82 0.14 10.95
CA TYR A 86 -2.85 -0.91 11.24
C TYR A 86 -2.32 -0.73 12.65
N SER A 87 -1.83 -1.79 13.26
CA SER A 87 -1.11 -1.71 14.53
C SER A 87 0.32 -1.20 14.33
N ASN A 88 0.91 -0.62 15.38
CA ASN A 88 2.30 -0.18 15.34
C ASN A 88 3.25 -1.36 15.07
N GLU A 89 2.90 -2.53 15.59
CA GLU A 89 3.63 -3.78 15.43
C GLU A 89 3.59 -4.24 13.97
N ALA A 90 2.43 -4.15 13.30
CA ALA A 90 2.31 -4.42 11.87
C ALA A 90 3.20 -3.50 11.02
N LYS A 91 3.23 -2.20 11.32
CA LYS A 91 4.10 -1.23 10.62
C LYS A 91 5.59 -1.55 10.84
N LYS A 92 5.99 -1.89 12.07
CA LYS A 92 7.37 -2.28 12.39
C LYS A 92 7.77 -3.57 11.67
N LEU A 93 6.87 -4.55 11.63
CA LEU A 93 7.09 -5.81 10.94
C LEU A 93 7.22 -5.60 9.43
N ALA A 94 6.28 -4.89 8.80
CA ALA A 94 6.38 -4.56 7.37
C ALA A 94 7.71 -3.85 7.06
N LYS A 95 8.10 -2.87 7.90
CA LYS A 95 9.39 -2.18 7.77
C LYS A 95 10.58 -3.12 7.87
N SER A 96 10.61 -4.09 8.80
CA SER A 96 11.73 -5.03 8.92
C SER A 96 11.88 -5.93 7.69
N MET A 97 10.82 -6.03 6.89
CA MET A 97 10.76 -6.74 5.61
C MET A 97 11.02 -5.83 4.40
N ASN A 98 11.38 -4.56 4.61
CA ASN A 98 11.52 -3.51 3.59
C ASN A 98 10.23 -3.20 2.82
N VAL A 99 9.07 -3.42 3.44
CA VAL A 99 7.75 -3.13 2.87
C VAL A 99 7.14 -1.94 3.59
N GLY A 100 6.70 -0.93 2.83
CA GLY A 100 5.91 0.17 3.39
C GLY A 100 4.49 -0.28 3.73
N LEU A 101 3.97 0.05 4.91
CA LEU A 101 2.56 -0.17 5.27
C LEU A 101 1.88 1.17 5.51
N PHE A 102 0.82 1.47 4.78
CA PHE A 102 0.17 2.78 4.80
C PHE A 102 -1.34 2.65 4.83
N ASN A 103 -2.02 3.62 5.45
CA ASN A 103 -3.38 3.93 5.03
C ASN A 103 -3.35 4.76 3.73
N TYR A 104 -4.49 4.88 3.04
CA TYR A 104 -4.54 5.59 1.75
C TYR A 104 -4.04 7.05 1.82
N ARG A 105 -4.30 7.77 2.93
CA ARG A 105 -3.87 9.17 3.08
C ARG A 105 -2.36 9.28 3.22
N GLU A 106 -1.78 8.41 4.04
CA GLU A 106 -0.34 8.31 4.22
C GLU A 106 0.35 7.99 2.90
N PHE A 107 -0.17 7.03 2.14
CA PHE A 107 0.43 6.63 0.88
C PHE A 107 0.49 7.77 -0.14
N PHE A 108 -0.57 8.59 -0.23
CA PHE A 108 -0.61 9.75 -1.13
C PHE A 108 0.46 10.78 -0.77
N GLY A 109 0.85 10.90 0.50
CA GLY A 109 2.02 11.69 0.89
C GLY A 109 3.35 10.97 0.65
N ALA A 110 3.41 9.68 0.99
CA ALA A 110 4.61 8.86 0.94
C ALA A 110 5.20 8.76 -0.48
N ILE A 111 4.35 8.73 -1.50
CA ILE A 111 4.73 8.54 -2.91
C ILE A 111 5.79 9.52 -3.44
N HIS A 112 5.92 10.69 -2.81
CA HIS A 112 6.95 11.69 -3.13
C HIS A 112 8.36 11.30 -2.67
N TYR A 113 8.49 10.36 -1.74
CA TYR A 113 9.75 9.96 -1.09
C TYR A 113 10.30 8.64 -1.66
N SER A 114 11.56 8.33 -1.40
CA SER A 114 12.21 7.08 -1.82
C SER A 114 13.05 6.48 -0.69
N GLY A 115 13.38 5.19 -0.81
CA GLY A 115 14.17 4.47 0.19
C GLY A 115 13.51 4.50 1.58
N ASN A 116 14.31 4.67 2.63
CA ASN A 116 13.81 4.67 4.01
C ASN A 116 12.78 5.79 4.25
N ALA A 117 12.92 6.95 3.61
CA ALA A 117 11.96 8.05 3.77
C ALA A 117 10.55 7.70 3.23
N PHE A 118 10.47 6.79 2.26
CA PHE A 118 9.18 6.25 1.81
C PHE A 118 8.61 5.29 2.85
N ILE A 119 9.38 4.27 3.25
CA ILE A 119 8.93 3.22 4.17
C ILE A 119 8.50 3.81 5.53
N ASP A 120 9.29 4.77 6.02
CA ASP A 120 9.10 5.42 7.33
C ASP A 120 8.04 6.52 7.33
N TYR A 121 7.44 6.81 6.17
CA TYR A 121 6.47 7.89 6.08
C TYR A 121 5.27 7.63 7.00
N THR A 122 4.98 8.63 7.82
CA THR A 122 3.76 8.76 8.61
C THR A 122 3.21 10.17 8.38
N GLN A 123 1.89 10.28 8.23
CA GLN A 123 1.26 11.58 8.12
C GLN A 123 1.27 12.23 9.51
N LYS A 124 1.88 13.42 9.65
CA LYS A 124 1.73 14.21 10.87
C LYS A 124 0.26 14.65 10.97
N GLU A 125 -0.39 14.33 12.08
CA GLU A 125 -1.69 14.93 12.41
C GLU A 125 -1.49 16.45 12.41
N ARG A 126 -2.33 17.14 11.64
CA ARG A 126 -2.39 18.61 11.61
C ARG A 126 -3.37 19.10 12.66
#